data_AF-A0A2H8U1B2-F1
#
_entry.id   AF-A0A2H8U1B2-F1
#
_cell.length_a   1.000
_cell.length_b   1.000
_cell.length_c   1.000
_cell.angle_alpha   90.00
_cell.angle_beta   90.00
_cell.angle_gamma   90.00
#
_symmetry.space_group_name_H-M   'P 1'
#
loop_
_entity.id
_entity.type
_entity.pdbx_description
1 polymer ?
#
loop_
_entity_poly.entity_id
_entity_poly.type
_entity_poly.pdbx_seq_one_letter_code
_entity_poly.pdbx_strand_id
1 'polypeptide(L)'
;MSEYWLISAPGDKTCQQTWETLNNVTSKQNSLSINYKFHIPDLKVGTLDQLVGLSDDLGKLDSFVDQVTHKVASYLGEVLEDQRDKLQENLMANNGDLAVYLTHFQWDMAKYPIKQSLRNIADIISKQVGQIDADLKTKSSVYNNLKSSLQNMEKKQTGSLLTRNLADLVRKEHFI
;
A
#
# COMPACT_ATOMS: atom_id res chain seq x y z
N MET A 1 6.28 4.69 -15.04
CA MET A 1 5.96 5.05 -13.64
C MET A 1 5.21 6.36 -13.72
N SER A 2 3.98 6.41 -13.20
CA SER A 2 3.15 7.62 -13.26
C SER A 2 3.42 8.45 -12.01
N GLU A 3 3.88 9.69 -12.18
CA GLU A 3 4.13 10.61 -11.08
C GLU A 3 2.92 11.51 -10.87
N TYR A 4 2.54 11.73 -9.61
CA TYR A 4 1.42 12.58 -9.23
C TYR A 4 1.89 13.66 -8.26
N TRP A 5 1.39 14.87 -8.46
CA TRP A 5 1.71 16.02 -7.63
C TRP A 5 0.46 16.45 -6.87
N LEU A 6 0.55 16.48 -5.54
CA LEU A 6 -0.51 17.03 -4.69
C LEU A 6 -0.14 18.48 -4.33
N ILE A 7 -0.98 19.42 -4.74
CA ILE A 7 -0.75 20.85 -4.53
C ILE A 7 -1.98 21.44 -3.82
N SER A 8 -1.72 22.29 -2.83
CA SER A 8 -2.73 23.12 -2.18
C SER A 8 -2.45 24.60 -2.44
N ALA A 9 -3.49 25.37 -2.72
CA ALA A 9 -3.41 26.81 -2.94
C ALA A 9 -4.48 27.53 -2.12
N PRO A 10 -4.20 28.73 -1.58
CA PRO A 10 -5.18 29.49 -0.83
C PRO A 10 -6.38 29.88 -1.71
N GLY A 11 -7.58 29.76 -1.15
CA GLY A 11 -8.81 30.23 -1.78
C GLY A 11 -8.94 31.74 -1.70
N ASP A 12 -8.16 32.49 -2.50
CA ASP A 12 -8.08 33.96 -2.46
C ASP A 12 -9.46 34.65 -2.41
N LYS A 13 -10.38 34.24 -3.32
CA LYS A 13 -11.79 34.69 -3.34
C LYS A 13 -12.78 33.56 -3.08
N THR A 14 -12.67 32.49 -3.87
CA THR A 14 -13.40 31.24 -3.67
C THR A 14 -12.51 30.09 -4.10
N CYS A 15 -12.63 28.92 -3.47
CA CYS A 15 -11.90 27.72 -3.87
C CYS A 15 -12.13 27.37 -5.34
N GLN A 16 -13.34 27.63 -5.85
CA GLN A 16 -13.71 27.39 -7.24
C GLN A 16 -12.96 28.30 -8.22
N GLN A 17 -12.85 29.60 -7.92
CA GLN A 17 -12.11 30.53 -8.78
C GLN A 17 -10.60 30.24 -8.79
N THR A 18 -10.01 29.91 -7.63
CA THR A 18 -8.60 29.49 -7.56
C THR A 18 -8.38 28.25 -8.42
N TRP A 19 -9.26 27.25 -8.30
CA TRP A 19 -9.23 26.04 -9.12
C TRP A 19 -9.31 26.34 -10.62
N GLU A 20 -10.29 27.15 -11.05
CA GLU A 20 -10.47 27.49 -12.45
C GLU A 20 -9.28 28.25 -13.02
N THR A 21 -8.71 29.18 -12.25
CA THR A 21 -7.54 29.94 -12.66
C THR A 21 -6.33 29.03 -12.84
N LEU A 22 -6.05 28.18 -11.84
CA LEU A 22 -4.94 27.23 -11.90
C LEU A 22 -5.12 26.25 -13.06
N ASN A 23 -6.32 25.71 -13.24
CA ASN A 23 -6.61 24.76 -14.31
C ASN A 23 -6.57 25.40 -15.71
N ASN A 24 -6.99 26.66 -15.85
CA ASN A 24 -6.90 27.37 -17.12
C ASN A 24 -5.43 27.59 -17.52
N VAL A 25 -4.57 28.00 -16.58
CA VAL A 25 -3.16 28.27 -16.88
C VAL A 25 -2.36 26.99 -17.11
N THR A 26 -2.53 25.97 -16.26
CA THR A 26 -1.73 24.74 -16.32
C THR A 26 -2.22 23.76 -17.38
N SER A 27 -3.53 23.55 -17.47
CA SER A 27 -4.12 22.56 -18.38
C SER A 27 -4.53 23.15 -19.72
N LYS A 28 -5.35 24.21 -19.73
CA LYS A 28 -5.95 24.71 -20.99
C LYS A 28 -5.01 25.54 -21.86
N GLN A 29 -4.20 26.39 -21.24
CA GLN A 29 -3.33 27.31 -21.98
C GLN A 29 -2.00 26.67 -22.36
N ASN A 30 -1.40 25.90 -21.45
CA ASN A 30 -0.04 25.39 -21.61
C ASN A 30 0.03 23.84 -21.69
N SER A 31 -1.07 23.12 -21.52
CA SER A 31 -1.14 21.65 -21.55
C SER A 31 -0.05 20.95 -20.71
N LEU A 32 0.31 21.54 -19.58
CA LEU A 32 1.41 21.07 -18.72
C LEU A 32 0.99 19.90 -17.82
N SER A 33 -0.29 19.87 -17.41
CA SER A 33 -0.80 18.86 -16.48
C SER A 33 -2.29 18.56 -16.69
N ILE A 34 -2.70 17.38 -16.22
CA ILE A 34 -4.10 17.00 -16.04
C ILE A 34 -4.44 17.18 -14.57
N ASN A 35 -5.42 18.03 -14.27
CA ASN A 35 -5.74 18.38 -12.90
C ASN A 35 -7.04 17.72 -12.44
N TYR A 36 -7.01 17.16 -11.23
CA TYR A 36 -8.18 16.59 -10.55
C TYR A 36 -8.39 17.27 -9.20
N LYS A 37 -9.65 17.42 -8.78
CA LYS A 37 -9.97 17.98 -7.46
C LYS A 37 -9.73 16.92 -6.40
N PHE A 38 -9.04 17.29 -5.33
CA PHE A 38 -8.82 16.43 -4.18
C PHE A 38 -9.69 16.89 -3.01
N HIS A 39 -10.79 16.17 -2.76
CA HIS A 39 -11.79 16.58 -1.78
C HIS A 39 -11.38 16.19 -0.36
N ILE A 40 -10.98 17.19 0.44
CA ILE A 40 -10.73 17.06 1.88
C ILE A 40 -11.90 17.72 2.61
N PRO A 41 -12.59 17.02 3.53
CA PRO A 41 -13.68 17.61 4.30
C PRO A 41 -13.15 18.55 5.38
N ASP A 42 -14.05 19.33 5.98
CA ASP A 42 -13.71 20.16 7.12
C ASP A 42 -13.40 19.27 8.34
N LEU A 43 -12.12 19.16 8.67
CA LEU A 43 -11.64 18.41 9.81
C LEU A 43 -11.55 19.29 11.05
N LYS A 44 -11.84 18.72 12.22
CA LYS A 44 -11.75 19.45 13.48
C LYS A 44 -10.29 19.75 13.85
N VAL A 45 -9.87 20.98 13.59
CA VAL A 45 -8.55 21.51 13.99
C VAL A 45 -8.53 21.94 15.45
N GLY A 46 -7.38 21.76 16.09
CA GLY A 46 -7.13 22.15 17.49
C GLY A 46 -6.49 23.54 17.59
N THR A 47 -5.62 23.72 18.58
CA THR A 47 -4.80 24.94 18.69
C THR A 47 -3.64 24.92 17.69
N LEU A 48 -3.06 26.08 17.39
CA LEU A 48 -1.89 26.17 16.51
C LEU A 48 -0.72 25.32 17.03
N ASP A 49 -0.46 25.33 18.33
CA ASP A 49 0.58 24.51 18.98
C ASP A 49 0.37 23.01 18.71
N GLN A 50 -0.87 22.53 18.83
CA GLN A 50 -1.21 21.14 18.50
C GLN A 50 -1.00 20.83 17.01
N LEU A 51 -1.27 21.78 16.11
CA LEU A 51 -1.05 21.61 14.68
C LEU A 51 0.44 21.55 14.31
N VAL A 52 1.28 22.36 14.97
CA VAL A 52 2.74 22.31 14.77
C VAL A 52 3.29 20.95 15.17
N GLY A 53 2.96 20.48 16.38
CA GLY A 53 3.39 19.14 16.82
C GLY A 53 2.84 18.02 15.94
N LEU A 54 1.58 18.13 15.51
CA LEU A 54 0.98 17.16 14.61
C LEU A 54 1.65 17.14 13.22
N SER A 55 2.15 18.26 12.73
CA SER A 55 2.85 18.31 11.44
C SER A 55 4.08 17.41 11.42
N ASP A 56 4.87 17.43 12.49
CA ASP A 56 6.06 16.58 12.62
C ASP A 56 5.67 15.10 12.75
N ASP A 57 4.63 14.81 13.54
CA ASP A 57 4.12 13.45 13.72
C ASP A 57 3.55 12.88 12.41
N LEU A 58 2.84 13.70 11.63
CA LEU A 58 2.33 13.33 10.31
C LEU A 58 3.47 13.06 9.31
N GLY A 59 4.56 13.82 9.35
CA GLY A 59 5.73 13.55 8.50
C GLY A 59 6.38 12.19 8.80
N LYS A 60 6.47 11.81 10.08
CA LYS A 60 6.95 10.47 10.49
C LYS A 60 5.96 9.38 10.08
N LEU A 61 4.66 9.62 10.29
CA LEU A 61 3.61 8.68 9.93
C LEU A 61 3.59 8.43 8.43
N ASP A 62 3.69 9.48 7.61
CA ASP A 62 3.74 9.38 6.14
C ASP A 62 4.89 8.50 5.68
N SER A 63 6.11 8.77 6.18
CA SER A 63 7.29 7.92 5.90
C SER A 63 7.08 6.46 6.30
N PHE A 64 6.40 6.22 7.43
CA PHE A 64 6.09 4.87 7.89
C PHE A 64 5.05 4.18 6.99
N VAL A 65 3.97 4.87 6.61
CA VAL A 65 2.94 4.33 5.70
C VAL A 65 3.54 4.01 4.33
N ASP A 66 4.39 4.88 3.81
CA ASP A 66 5.08 4.67 2.53
C ASP A 66 5.93 3.39 2.55
N GLN A 67 6.74 3.21 3.60
CA GLN A 67 7.57 2.02 3.78
C GLN A 67 6.74 0.72 3.86
N VAL A 68 5.65 0.74 4.64
CA VAL A 68 4.77 -0.44 4.77
C VAL A 68 4.09 -0.75 3.44
N THR A 69 3.64 0.27 2.71
CA THR A 69 2.99 0.10 1.40
C THR A 69 3.94 -0.52 0.38
N HIS A 70 5.18 -0.02 0.29
CA HIS A 70 6.21 -0.59 -0.57
C HIS A 70 6.54 -2.04 -0.21
N LYS A 71 6.60 -2.34 1.08
CA LYS A 71 6.86 -3.70 1.57
C LYS A 71 5.73 -4.66 1.20
N VAL A 72 4.47 -4.25 1.33
CA VAL A 72 3.30 -5.05 0.91
C VAL A 72 3.38 -5.33 -0.60
N ALA A 73 3.61 -4.31 -1.41
CA ALA A 73 3.70 -4.46 -2.87
C ALA A 73 4.87 -5.36 -3.30
N SER A 74 6.05 -5.18 -2.71
CA SER A 74 7.21 -6.01 -2.98
C SER A 74 6.96 -7.47 -2.63
N TYR A 75 6.36 -7.72 -1.46
CA TYR A 75 6.09 -9.08 -1.00
C TYR A 75 5.05 -9.78 -1.88
N LEU A 76 4.02 -9.07 -2.32
CA LEU A 76 3.07 -9.60 -3.30
C LEU A 76 3.78 -10.02 -4.60
N GLY A 77 4.74 -9.22 -5.07
CA GLY A 77 5.57 -9.55 -6.22
C GLY A 77 6.47 -10.77 -6.02
N GLU A 78 6.94 -11.02 -4.78
CA GLU A 78 7.70 -12.23 -4.45
C GLU A 78 6.81 -13.49 -4.43
N VAL A 79 5.58 -13.37 -3.93
CA VAL A 79 4.61 -14.49 -3.87
C VAL A 79 4.10 -14.87 -5.26
N LEU A 80 3.97 -13.91 -6.17
CA LEU A 80 3.51 -14.19 -7.54
C LEU A 80 4.54 -14.95 -8.39
N GLU A 81 5.82 -15.02 -7.98
CA GLU A 81 6.92 -15.73 -8.65
C GLU A 81 6.89 -15.56 -10.18
N ASP A 82 6.43 -16.58 -10.91
CA ASP A 82 6.35 -16.62 -12.38
C ASP A 82 5.25 -15.72 -12.99
N GLN A 83 4.36 -15.16 -12.17
CA GLN A 83 3.25 -14.29 -12.58
C GLN A 83 3.45 -12.83 -12.15
N ARG A 84 4.69 -12.37 -12.00
CA ARG A 84 5.00 -10.97 -11.66
C ARG A 84 4.37 -9.95 -12.61
N ASP A 85 4.12 -10.32 -13.87
CA ASP A 85 3.45 -9.46 -14.84
C ASP A 85 2.03 -9.08 -14.42
N LYS A 86 1.37 -9.92 -13.59
CA LYS A 86 0.05 -9.65 -13.01
C LYS A 86 0.09 -8.83 -11.73
N LEU A 87 1.27 -8.44 -11.24
CA LEU A 87 1.38 -7.68 -10.00
C LEU A 87 0.56 -6.39 -10.07
N GLN A 88 0.64 -5.67 -11.19
CA GLN A 88 -0.13 -4.44 -11.38
C GLN A 88 -1.64 -4.66 -11.34
N GLU A 89 -2.12 -5.79 -11.86
CA GLU A 89 -3.55 -6.16 -11.83
C GLU A 89 -4.04 -6.47 -10.40
N ASN A 90 -3.13 -6.91 -9.52
CA ASN A 90 -3.48 -7.23 -8.13
C ASN A 90 -3.33 -6.02 -7.19
N LEU A 91 -2.56 -5.02 -7.57
CA LEU A 91 -2.38 -3.77 -6.80
C LEU A 91 -3.57 -2.82 -7.07
N MET A 92 -4.70 -3.11 -6.45
CA MET A 92 -5.92 -2.31 -6.55
C MET A 92 -6.28 -1.67 -5.20
N ALA A 93 -6.93 -0.50 -5.26
CA ALA A 93 -7.54 0.15 -4.10
C ALA A 93 -9.07 0.17 -4.28
N ASN A 94 -9.81 -0.35 -3.30
CA ASN A 94 -11.29 -0.46 -3.36
C ASN A 94 -11.80 -1.13 -4.65
N ASN A 95 -11.11 -2.19 -5.12
CA ASN A 95 -11.38 -2.88 -6.40
C ASN A 95 -11.27 -1.99 -7.65
N GLY A 96 -10.61 -0.83 -7.53
CA GLY A 96 -10.31 0.06 -8.64
C GLY A 96 -8.81 0.22 -8.86
N ASP A 97 -8.48 0.71 -10.04
CA ASP A 97 -7.11 1.10 -10.40
C ASP A 97 -6.62 2.25 -9.49
N LEU A 98 -5.34 2.24 -9.13
CA LEU A 98 -4.75 3.24 -8.23
C LEU A 98 -4.80 4.65 -8.81
N ALA A 99 -4.65 4.82 -10.13
CA ALA A 99 -4.76 6.13 -10.77
C ALA A 99 -6.20 6.66 -10.68
N VAL A 100 -7.20 5.78 -10.85
CA VAL A 100 -8.61 6.16 -10.68
C VAL A 100 -8.89 6.53 -9.23
N TYR A 101 -8.38 5.73 -8.28
CA TYR A 101 -8.53 6.00 -6.85
C TYR A 101 -7.94 7.35 -6.45
N LEU A 102 -6.76 7.71 -6.95
CA LEU A 102 -6.11 9.00 -6.68
C LEU A 102 -6.87 10.19 -7.30
N THR A 103 -7.31 10.04 -8.56
CA THR A 103 -7.98 11.12 -9.29
C THR A 103 -9.43 11.37 -8.86
N HIS A 104 -10.06 10.38 -8.22
CA HIS A 104 -11.42 10.46 -7.69
C HIS A 104 -11.45 10.22 -6.18
N PHE A 105 -10.39 10.60 -5.49
CA PHE A 105 -10.26 10.41 -4.05
C PHE A 105 -11.46 11.02 -3.30
N GLN A 106 -12.01 10.23 -2.38
CA GLN A 106 -13.02 10.66 -1.43
C GLN A 106 -12.59 10.26 -0.03
N TRP A 107 -12.80 11.17 0.91
CA TRP A 107 -12.53 10.91 2.31
C TRP A 107 -13.50 9.86 2.86
N ASP A 108 -12.96 8.77 3.41
CA ASP A 108 -13.76 7.74 4.06
C ASP A 108 -14.22 8.22 5.45
N MET A 109 -15.41 8.84 5.50
CA MET A 109 -16.00 9.36 6.73
C MET A 109 -16.42 8.27 7.72
N ALA A 110 -16.61 7.02 7.27
CA ALA A 110 -16.95 5.90 8.14
C ALA A 110 -15.71 5.41 8.89
N LYS A 111 -14.57 5.34 8.19
CA LYS A 111 -13.29 4.90 8.75
C LYS A 111 -12.57 6.02 9.51
N TYR A 112 -12.67 7.26 9.02
CA TYR A 112 -12.01 8.44 9.57
C TYR A 112 -13.02 9.58 9.82
N PRO A 113 -13.79 9.53 10.93
CA PRO A 113 -14.89 10.47 11.14
C PRO A 113 -14.43 11.92 11.36
N ILE A 114 -14.99 12.85 10.59
CA ILE A 114 -14.62 14.28 10.59
C ILE A 114 -14.86 15.00 11.94
N LYS A 115 -15.71 14.41 12.80
CA LYS A 115 -16.03 14.94 14.14
C LYS A 115 -14.91 14.66 15.15
N GLN A 116 -14.02 13.72 14.88
CA GLN A 116 -12.89 13.40 15.75
C GLN A 116 -11.76 14.42 15.54
N SER A 117 -10.88 14.54 16.53
CA SER A 117 -9.70 15.39 16.40
C SER A 117 -8.72 14.82 15.38
N LEU A 118 -7.96 15.68 14.72
CA LEU A 118 -6.91 15.27 13.77
C LEU A 118 -5.92 14.28 14.38
N ARG A 119 -5.51 14.49 15.64
CA ARG A 119 -4.63 13.57 16.35
C ARG A 119 -5.24 12.17 16.46
N ASN A 120 -6.52 12.06 16.82
CA ASN A 120 -7.16 10.75 16.93
C ASN A 120 -7.27 10.06 15.57
N ILE A 121 -7.54 10.81 14.49
CA ILE A 121 -7.55 10.27 13.13
C ILE A 121 -6.15 9.74 12.75
N ALA A 122 -5.10 10.51 13.03
CA ALA A 122 -3.71 10.09 12.79
C ALA A 122 -3.35 8.84 13.59
N ASP A 123 -3.77 8.75 14.85
CA ASP A 123 -3.56 7.57 15.70
C ASP A 123 -4.28 6.33 15.16
N ILE A 124 -5.52 6.49 14.64
CA ILE A 124 -6.26 5.41 13.99
C ILE A 124 -5.51 4.91 12.75
N ILE A 125 -5.02 5.81 11.90
CA ILE A 125 -4.24 5.46 10.70
C ILE A 125 -2.97 4.73 11.12
N SER A 126 -2.20 5.29 12.05
CA SER A 126 -0.96 4.70 12.57
C SER A 126 -1.17 3.28 13.09
N LYS A 127 -2.20 3.08 13.93
CA LYS A 127 -2.52 1.76 14.47
C LYS A 127 -2.92 0.76 13.39
N GLN A 128 -3.73 1.18 12.42
CA GLN A 128 -4.14 0.31 11.31
C GLN A 128 -2.95 -0.12 10.45
N VAL A 129 -2.08 0.82 10.08
CA VAL A 129 -0.88 0.53 9.28
C VAL A 129 0.10 -0.35 10.07
N GLY A 130 0.27 -0.08 11.37
CA GLY A 130 1.08 -0.93 12.25
C GLY A 130 0.57 -2.37 12.34
N GLN A 131 -0.75 -2.56 12.40
CA GLN A 131 -1.36 -3.89 12.37
C GLN A 131 -1.12 -4.59 11.02
N ILE A 132 -1.26 -3.87 9.90
CA ILE A 132 -0.98 -4.40 8.56
C ILE A 132 0.48 -4.88 8.45
N ASP A 133 1.46 -4.09 8.93
CA ASP A 133 2.87 -4.51 8.91
C ASP A 133 3.13 -5.74 9.79
N ALA A 134 2.52 -5.81 10.98
CA ALA A 134 2.66 -6.96 11.86
C ALA A 134 2.07 -8.24 11.25
N ASP A 135 0.88 -8.13 10.65
CA ASP A 135 0.21 -9.24 9.95
C ASP A 135 1.02 -9.69 8.74
N LEU A 136 1.55 -8.75 7.95
CA LEU A 136 2.43 -9.04 6.81
C LEU A 136 3.68 -9.78 7.26
N LYS A 137 4.39 -9.29 8.30
CA LYS A 137 5.58 -9.96 8.86
C LYS A 137 5.27 -11.39 9.26
N THR A 138 4.18 -11.60 9.99
CA THR A 138 3.77 -12.92 10.47
C THR A 138 3.46 -13.86 9.30
N LYS A 139 2.62 -13.44 8.35
CA LYS A 139 2.29 -14.23 7.15
C LYS A 139 3.53 -14.52 6.30
N SER A 140 4.41 -13.53 6.14
CA SER A 140 5.63 -13.67 5.34
C SER A 140 6.60 -14.68 5.92
N SER A 141 6.74 -14.71 7.25
CA SER A 141 7.60 -15.68 7.94
C SER A 141 7.07 -17.10 7.75
N VAL A 142 5.75 -17.29 7.93
CA VAL A 142 5.10 -18.59 7.71
C VAL A 142 5.28 -19.06 6.27
N TYR A 143 5.02 -18.19 5.29
CA TYR A 143 5.20 -18.52 3.87
C TYR A 143 6.64 -18.91 3.54
N ASN A 144 7.62 -18.10 3.97
CA ASN A 144 9.04 -18.37 3.68
C ASN A 144 9.53 -19.67 4.34
N ASN A 145 9.04 -20.00 5.53
CA ASN A 145 9.33 -21.27 6.19
C ASN A 145 8.77 -22.46 5.40
N LEU A 146 7.51 -22.37 4.94
CA LEU A 146 6.88 -23.40 4.12
C LEU A 146 7.59 -23.57 2.77
N LYS A 147 7.92 -22.46 2.09
CA LYS A 147 8.68 -22.46 0.84
C LYS A 147 10.05 -23.14 1.01
N SER A 148 10.77 -22.80 2.07
CA SER A 148 12.07 -23.43 2.38
C SER A 148 11.93 -24.93 2.68
N SER A 149 10.88 -25.32 3.40
CA SER A 149 10.58 -26.73 3.68
C SER A 149 10.29 -27.51 2.40
N LEU A 150 9.46 -26.96 1.51
CA LEU A 150 9.13 -27.55 0.21
C LEU A 150 10.37 -27.73 -0.66
N GLN A 151 11.19 -26.69 -0.81
CA GLN A 151 12.44 -26.76 -1.58
C GLN A 151 13.40 -27.83 -1.04
N ASN A 152 13.47 -27.99 0.29
CA ASN A 152 14.28 -29.03 0.90
C ASN A 152 13.72 -30.44 0.63
N MET A 153 12.39 -30.61 0.58
CA MET A 153 11.76 -31.87 0.22
C MET A 153 12.00 -32.22 -1.26
N GLU A 154 11.85 -31.26 -2.17
CA GLU A 154 12.10 -31.44 -3.60
C GLU A 154 13.55 -31.86 -3.88
N LYS A 155 14.53 -31.20 -3.24
CA LYS A 155 15.95 -31.59 -3.35
C LYS A 155 16.22 -33.02 -2.87
N LYS A 156 15.53 -33.46 -1.81
CA LYS A 156 15.62 -34.85 -1.31
C LYS A 156 14.96 -35.86 -2.26
N GLN A 157 14.10 -35.41 -3.18
CA GLN A 157 13.48 -36.26 -4.20
C GLN A 157 14.27 -36.31 -5.52
N THR A 158 15.07 -35.30 -5.87
CA THR A 158 15.73 -35.21 -7.18
C THR A 158 17.22 -35.63 -7.19
N GLY A 159 17.75 -36.14 -6.08
CA GLY A 159 19.14 -36.60 -5.96
C GLY A 159 19.44 -38.02 -6.49
N SER A 160 20.72 -38.41 -6.42
CA SER A 160 21.17 -39.80 -6.67
C SER A 160 20.46 -40.77 -5.71
N LEU A 161 20.23 -42.01 -6.15
CA LEU A 161 19.57 -43.07 -5.36
C LEU A 161 20.22 -43.31 -3.98
N LEU A 162 21.51 -43.00 -3.84
CA LEU A 162 22.24 -43.06 -2.55
C LEU A 162 21.76 -42.03 -1.51
N THR A 163 21.19 -40.91 -1.95
CA THR A 163 20.81 -39.75 -1.12
C THR A 163 19.33 -39.37 -1.21
N ARG A 164 18.64 -39.95 -2.20
CA ARG A 164 17.24 -39.68 -2.51
C ARG A 164 16.32 -40.44 -1.56
N ASN A 165 15.18 -39.83 -1.24
CA ASN A 165 14.10 -40.53 -0.54
C ASN A 165 13.59 -41.71 -1.39
N LEU A 166 13.69 -42.93 -0.84
CA LEU A 166 13.32 -44.18 -1.50
C LEU A 166 11.86 -44.61 -1.23
N ALA A 167 11.09 -43.85 -0.45
CA ALA A 167 9.72 -44.21 -0.07
C ALA A 167 8.81 -44.49 -1.28
N ASP A 168 8.99 -43.75 -2.38
CA ASP A 168 8.20 -43.92 -3.61
C ASP A 168 8.75 -45.04 -4.53
N LEU A 169 9.94 -45.56 -4.25
CA LEU A 169 10.63 -46.58 -5.06
C LEU A 169 10.56 -47.98 -4.45
N VAL A 170 10.41 -48.05 -3.13
CA VAL A 170 10.50 -49.29 -2.37
C VAL A 170 9.11 -49.82 -2.04
N ARG A 171 8.89 -51.11 -2.31
CA ARG A 171 7.62 -51.80 -2.10
C ARG A 171 7.82 -52.97 -1.14
N LYS A 172 6.73 -53.47 -0.56
CA LYS A 172 6.78 -54.62 0.37
C LYS A 172 7.45 -55.85 -0.27
N GLU A 173 7.23 -56.06 -1.57
CA GLU A 173 7.84 -57.14 -2.37
C GLU A 173 9.36 -57.05 -2.55
N HIS A 174 9.98 -55.91 -2.19
CA HIS A 174 11.44 -55.75 -2.23
C HIS A 174 12.15 -56.22 -0.96
N PHE A 175 11.42 -56.70 0.05
CA PHE A 175 11.97 -57.18 1.32
C PHE A 175 11.50 -58.60 1.63
N ILE A 176 12.38 -59.39 2.27
CA ILE A 176 12.16 -60.77 2.73
C ILE A 176 11.56 -60.75 4.13
#